data_AF-A0A0B4E3L6-F1
#
_entry.id   AF-A0A0B4E3L6-F1
#
_cell.length_a   1.000
_cell.length_b   1.000
_cell.length_c   1.000
_cell.angle_alpha   90.00
_cell.angle_beta   90.00
_cell.angle_gamma   90.00
#
_symmetry.space_group_name_H-M   'P 1'
#
loop_
_entity.id
_entity.type
_entity.pdbx_description
1 polymer ?
#
loop_
_entity_poly.entity_id
_entity_poly.type
_entity_poly.pdbx_seq_one_letter_code
_entity_poly.pdbx_strand_id
1 'polypeptide(L)'
;AGTWAFPVCVGIGPTKTLAKLANKWAKNNNAFGGVCHWDSIPQELRQGLLDRLSVEEVWGIAGRLTRRLNVMGIFTIADLVRADPVMIRDKFN
;
A
#
# COMPACT_ATOMS: atom_id res chain seq x y z
N ALA A 1 -13.71 25.49 -26.40
CA ALA A 1 -13.22 25.24 -25.03
C ALA A 1 -12.57 23.86 -25.01
N GLY A 2 -11.28 23.77 -24.71
CA GLY A 2 -10.60 22.48 -24.60
C GLY A 2 -10.80 21.91 -23.20
N THR A 3 -11.52 20.78 -23.09
CA THR A 3 -11.57 20.02 -21.84
C THR A 3 -10.22 19.35 -21.63
N TRP A 4 -9.44 19.84 -20.67
CA TRP A 4 -8.24 19.15 -20.18
C TRP A 4 -8.69 17.92 -19.38
N ALA A 5 -8.91 16.82 -20.07
CA ALA A 5 -9.22 15.54 -19.45
C ALA A 5 -7.92 14.90 -18.96
N PHE A 6 -7.59 15.12 -17.69
CA PHE A 6 -6.52 14.36 -17.05
C PHE A 6 -7.07 13.01 -16.59
N PRO A 7 -6.36 11.89 -16.83
CA PRO A 7 -6.78 10.61 -16.31
C PRO A 7 -6.77 10.66 -14.78
N VAL A 8 -7.95 10.51 -14.18
CA VAL A 8 -8.14 10.45 -12.73
C VAL A 8 -8.20 9.01 -12.27
N CYS A 9 -7.67 8.74 -11.08
CA CYS A 9 -7.83 7.46 -10.41
C CYS A 9 -8.42 7.68 -9.01
N VAL A 10 -9.21 6.71 -8.55
CA VAL A 10 -9.85 6.72 -7.23
C VAL A 10 -9.53 5.41 -6.51
N GLY A 11 -9.05 5.53 -5.27
CA GLY A 11 -8.87 4.40 -4.36
C GLY A 11 -9.78 4.55 -3.15
N ILE A 12 -10.50 3.50 -2.81
CA ILE A 12 -11.45 3.45 -1.69
C ILE A 12 -10.97 2.38 -0.71
N GLY A 13 -10.88 2.71 0.56
CA GLY A 13 -10.54 1.78 1.62
C GLY A 13 -10.84 2.34 3.01
N PRO A 14 -10.87 1.49 4.04
CA PRO A 14 -11.33 1.87 5.39
C PRO A 14 -10.35 2.78 6.14
N THR A 15 -9.10 2.88 5.69
CA THR A 15 -8.09 3.78 6.25
C THR A 15 -7.41 4.58 5.15
N LYS A 16 -6.81 5.73 5.50
CA LYS A 16 -6.07 6.58 4.54
C LYS A 16 -4.96 5.79 3.83
N THR A 17 -4.26 4.92 4.55
CA THR A 17 -3.20 4.07 4.01
C THR A 17 -3.75 3.08 2.99
N LEU A 18 -4.84 2.38 3.32
CA LEU A 18 -5.46 1.42 2.42
C LEU A 18 -6.09 2.09 1.19
N ALA A 19 -6.74 3.25 1.36
CA ALA A 19 -7.28 4.03 0.25
C ALA A 19 -6.17 4.51 -0.70
N LYS A 20 -5.02 4.95 -0.17
CA LYS A 20 -3.87 5.34 -0.99
C LYS A 20 -3.28 4.15 -1.75
N LEU A 21 -3.18 3.00 -1.11
CA LEU A 21 -2.69 1.76 -1.72
C LEU A 21 -3.64 1.28 -2.82
N ALA A 22 -4.95 1.29 -2.57
CA ALA A 22 -5.97 1.02 -3.57
C ALA A 22 -5.86 1.99 -4.77
N ASN A 23 -5.65 3.27 -4.52
CA ASN A 23 -5.49 4.25 -5.60
C ASN A 23 -4.24 3.99 -6.45
N LYS A 24 -3.12 3.63 -5.80
CA LYS A 24 -1.90 3.25 -6.52
C LYS A 24 -2.15 2.04 -7.41
N TRP A 25 -2.97 1.10 -6.94
CA TRP A 25 -3.33 -0.06 -7.73
C TRP A 25 -4.25 0.28 -8.91
N ALA A 26 -5.27 1.12 -8.70
CA ALA A 26 -6.13 1.64 -9.75
C ALA A 26 -5.33 2.32 -10.88
N LYS A 27 -4.25 3.03 -10.50
CA LYS A 27 -3.36 3.73 -11.44
C LYS A 27 -2.43 2.78 -12.22
N ASN A 28 -1.95 1.71 -11.59
CA ASN A 28 -0.94 0.82 -12.16
C ASN A 28 -1.53 -0.42 -12.85
N ASN A 29 -2.85 -0.65 -12.75
CA ASN A 29 -3.51 -1.78 -13.38
C ASN A 29 -4.78 -1.32 -14.11
N ASN A 30 -4.74 -1.37 -15.45
CA ASN A 30 -5.84 -0.97 -16.31
C ASN A 30 -7.13 -1.80 -16.09
N ALA A 31 -7.04 -2.99 -15.49
CA ALA A 31 -8.20 -3.82 -15.16
C ALA A 31 -9.18 -3.13 -14.18
N PHE A 32 -8.72 -2.12 -13.43
CA PHE A 32 -9.56 -1.37 -12.48
C PHE A 32 -10.36 -0.23 -13.12
N GLY A 33 -10.11 0.12 -14.39
CA GLY A 33 -10.78 1.25 -15.02
C GLY A 33 -10.59 2.58 -14.25
N GLY A 34 -9.47 2.72 -13.53
CA GLY A 34 -9.18 3.88 -12.70
C GLY A 34 -9.87 3.90 -11.34
N VAL A 35 -10.66 2.89 -10.95
CA VAL A 35 -11.30 2.84 -9.62
C VAL A 35 -11.00 1.51 -8.92
N CYS A 36 -10.44 1.58 -7.71
CA CYS A 36 -10.14 0.40 -6.90
C CYS A 36 -10.80 0.51 -5.53
N HIS A 37 -11.64 -0.47 -5.18
CA HIS A 37 -12.26 -0.59 -3.87
C HIS A 37 -11.65 -1.76 -3.10
N TRP A 38 -10.89 -1.43 -2.04
CA TRP A 38 -10.11 -2.38 -1.25
C TRP A 38 -10.91 -3.61 -0.79
N ASP A 39 -12.11 -3.39 -0.24
CA ASP A 39 -12.91 -4.46 0.36
C ASP A 39 -13.61 -5.35 -0.67
N SER A 40 -13.69 -4.91 -1.93
CA SER A 40 -14.23 -5.71 -3.04
C SER A 40 -13.22 -6.67 -3.65
N ILE A 41 -11.95 -6.61 -3.24
CA ILE A 41 -10.89 -7.43 -3.84
C ILE A 41 -10.80 -8.78 -3.11
N PRO A 42 -10.73 -9.90 -3.84
CA PRO A 42 -10.49 -11.23 -3.25
C PRO A 42 -9.24 -11.23 -2.35
N GLN A 43 -9.29 -12.00 -1.26
CA GLN A 43 -8.24 -11.99 -0.25
C GLN A 43 -6.89 -12.46 -0.82
N GLU A 44 -6.91 -13.44 -1.72
CA GLU A 44 -5.73 -14.03 -2.37
C GLU A 44 -5.02 -12.98 -3.24
N LEU A 45 -5.80 -12.18 -3.96
CA LEU A 45 -5.31 -11.06 -4.77
C LEU A 45 -4.71 -9.97 -3.87
N ARG A 46 -5.37 -9.63 -2.76
CA ARG A 46 -4.84 -8.67 -1.77
C ARG A 46 -3.50 -9.15 -1.22
N GLN A 47 -3.40 -10.41 -0.81
CA GLN A 47 -2.16 -10.96 -0.26
C GLN A 47 -1.03 -10.92 -1.27
N GLY A 48 -1.27 -11.40 -2.50
CA GLY A 48 -0.26 -11.40 -3.56
C GLY A 48 0.25 -9.99 -3.93
N LEU A 49 -0.52 -8.94 -3.65
CA LEU A 49 -0.06 -7.56 -3.84
C LEU A 49 0.77 -7.06 -2.67
N LEU A 50 0.32 -7.31 -1.45
CA LEU A 50 1.06 -6.93 -0.24
C LEU A 50 2.44 -7.61 -0.22
N ASP A 51 2.53 -8.84 -0.74
CA ASP A 51 3.78 -9.59 -0.88
C ASP A 51 4.75 -8.98 -1.92
N ARG A 52 4.26 -8.14 -2.84
CA ARG A 52 5.09 -7.52 -3.92
C ARG A 52 5.40 -6.05 -3.68
N LEU A 53 4.59 -5.37 -2.89
CA LEU A 53 4.77 -3.94 -2.62
C LEU A 53 5.84 -3.73 -1.54
N SER A 54 6.79 -2.86 -1.84
CA SER A 54 7.81 -2.41 -0.89
C SER A 54 7.15 -1.75 0.32
N VAL A 55 7.71 -1.96 1.50
CA VAL A 55 7.23 -1.37 2.76
C VAL A 55 7.29 0.17 2.74
N GLU A 56 8.17 0.76 1.92
CA GLU A 56 8.29 2.21 1.76
C GLU A 56 7.10 2.87 1.06
N GLU A 57 6.22 2.07 0.44
CA GLU A 57 5.00 2.55 -0.21
C GLU A 57 3.90 2.90 0.78
N VAL A 58 4.06 2.48 2.04
CA VAL A 58 3.14 2.81 3.11
C VAL A 58 3.32 4.28 3.49
N TRP A 59 2.21 5.03 3.46
CA TRP A 59 2.22 6.42 3.89
C TRP A 59 2.78 6.57 5.31
N GLY A 60 3.80 7.40 5.47
CA GLY A 60 4.48 7.64 6.76
C GLY A 60 5.74 6.80 6.97
N ILE A 61 6.04 5.83 6.08
CA ILE A 61 7.31 5.10 6.08
C ILE A 61 8.28 5.79 5.13
N ALA A 62 9.23 6.55 5.70
CA ALA A 62 10.28 7.23 4.96
C ALA A 62 11.59 6.43 4.93
N GLY A 63 12.55 6.82 4.09
CA GLY A 63 13.78 6.06 3.84
C GLY A 63 14.60 5.68 5.08
N ARG A 64 14.62 6.52 6.14
CA ARG A 64 15.28 6.16 7.41
C ARG A 64 14.58 4.99 8.11
N LEU A 65 13.24 4.98 8.11
CA LEU A 65 12.44 3.91 8.69
C LEU A 65 12.53 2.65 7.83
N THR A 66 12.45 2.79 6.50
CA THR A 66 12.65 1.69 5.55
C THR A 66 13.98 0.96 5.79
N ARG A 67 15.09 1.70 5.95
CA ARG A 67 16.40 1.07 6.24
C ARG A 67 16.38 0.27 7.54
N ARG A 68 15.75 0.80 8.60
CA ARG A 68 15.64 0.09 9.89
C ARG A 68 14.78 -1.16 9.78
N LEU A 69 13.68 -1.10 9.03
CA LEU A 69 12.80 -2.25 8.75
C LEU A 69 13.54 -3.32 7.92
N ASN A 70 14.28 -2.91 6.89
CA ASN A 70 15.05 -3.82 6.04
C ASN A 70 16.13 -4.58 6.84
N VAL A 71 16.80 -3.94 7.81
CA VAL A 71 17.76 -4.61 8.71
C VAL A 71 17.09 -5.70 9.56
N MET A 72 15.79 -5.56 9.82
CA MET A 72 14.98 -6.55 10.53
C MET A 72 14.36 -7.61 9.61
N GLY A 73 14.72 -7.61 8.31
CA GLY A 73 14.17 -8.53 7.32
C GLY A 73 12.77 -8.16 6.80
N ILE A 74 12.29 -6.95 7.09
CA ILE A 74 10.97 -6.46 6.66
C ILE A 74 11.17 -5.62 5.40
N PHE A 75 10.85 -6.18 4.23
CA PHE A 75 11.05 -5.51 2.94
C PHE A 75 9.72 -5.14 2.27
N THR A 76 8.69 -5.94 2.50
CA THR A 76 7.37 -5.79 1.87
C THR A 76 6.31 -5.35 2.86
N ILE A 77 5.17 -4.87 2.35
CA ILE A 77 4.01 -4.56 3.20
C ILE A 77 3.51 -5.82 3.90
N ALA A 78 3.54 -6.98 3.24
CA ALA A 78 3.17 -8.24 3.85
C ALA A 78 4.08 -8.62 5.02
N ASP A 79 5.40 -8.41 4.90
CA ASP A 79 6.34 -8.65 6.00
C ASP A 79 6.00 -7.77 7.20
N LEU A 80 5.66 -6.49 6.96
CA LEU A 80 5.28 -5.56 8.02
C LEU A 80 3.96 -5.97 8.67
N VAL A 81 2.97 -6.43 7.90
CA VAL A 81 1.68 -6.92 8.42
C VAL A 81 1.85 -8.20 9.26
N ARG A 82 2.81 -9.05 8.91
CA ARG A 82 3.12 -10.30 9.63
C ARG A 82 4.03 -10.08 10.84
N ALA A 83 4.71 -8.94 10.93
CA ALA A 83 5.60 -8.62 12.04
C ALA A 83 4.81 -8.44 13.35
N ASP A 84 5.45 -8.79 14.48
CA ASP A 84 4.85 -8.62 15.80
C ASP A 84 4.64 -7.12 16.12
N PRO A 85 3.39 -6.66 16.31
CA PRO A 85 3.09 -5.26 16.57
C PRO A 85 3.69 -4.73 17.88
N VAL A 86 3.89 -5.58 18.89
CA VAL A 86 4.51 -5.19 20.16
C VAL A 86 6.00 -4.90 19.95
N MET A 87 6.69 -5.80 19.23
CA MET A 87 8.10 -5.63 18.90
C MET A 87 8.34 -4.40 18.02
N ILE A 88 7.48 -4.16 17.02
CA ILE A 88 7.55 -2.95 16.19
C ILE A 88 7.35 -1.71 17.05
N ARG A 89 6.37 -1.70 17.95
CA ARG A 89 6.14 -0.55 18.83
C ARG A 89 7.34 -0.28 19.73
N ASP A 90 7.92 -1.30 20.35
CA ASP A 90 9.10 -1.16 21.22
C ASP A 90 10.32 -0.59 20.47
N LYS A 91 10.57 -1.05 19.24
CA LYS A 91 11.74 -0.60 18.46
C LYS A 91 11.62 0.79 17.86
N PHE A 92 10.40 1.31 17.68
CA PHE A 92 10.14 2.55 16.93
C PHE A 92 9.43 3.65 17.72
N ASN A 93 9.20 3.46 19.03
CA ASN A 93 8.72 4.50 19.95
C ASN A 93 9.86 5.42 20.44
#